data_AF-A0AAW7NQ96-F1
#
_entry.id   AF-A0AAW7NQ96-F1
#
_cell.length_a   1.000
_cell.length_b   1.000
_cell.length_c   1.000
_cell.angle_alpha   90.00
_cell.angle_beta   90.00
_cell.angle_gamma   90.00
#
_symmetry.space_group_name_H-M   'P 1'
#
loop_
_entity.id
_entity.type
_entity.pdbx_description
1 polymer ?
#
loop_
_entity_poly.entity_id
_entity_poly.type
_entity_poly.pdbx_seq_one_letter_code
_entity_poly.pdbx_strand_id
1 'polypeptide(L)' 'MVIKKTNLRIVERIYGNKKREVVFQEVYEQYFGVKVTVTRKKLNKSIVDKQAN' A
#
# COMPACT_ATOMS: atom_id res chain seq x y z
N MET A 1 -18.80 -2.00 14.73
CA MET A 1 -18.46 -1.34 13.45
C MET A 1 -17.44 -2.22 12.73
N VAL A 2 -17.85 -2.93 11.67
CA VAL A 2 -16.93 -3.82 10.92
C VAL A 2 -16.01 -2.94 10.08
N ILE A 3 -14.75 -2.80 10.51
CA ILE A 3 -13.72 -2.13 9.71
C ILE A 3 -13.44 -3.03 8.52
N LYS A 4 -14.17 -2.82 7.42
CA LYS A 4 -13.89 -3.51 6.16
C LYS A 4 -12.48 -3.10 5.73
N LYS A 5 -11.55 -4.05 5.70
CA LYS A 5 -10.23 -3.83 5.10
C LYS A 5 -10.44 -3.42 3.65
N THR A 6 -10.29 -2.14 3.36
CA THR A 6 -10.21 -1.64 2.01
C THR A 6 -8.90 -2.14 1.43
N ASN A 7 -8.97 -3.29 0.76
CA ASN A 7 -7.84 -3.81 0.00
C ASN A 7 -7.66 -2.90 -1.22
N LEU A 8 -7.00 -1.75 -1.04
CA LEU A 8 -6.58 -0.91 -2.15
C LEU A 8 -5.76 -1.80 -3.10
N ARG A 9 -6.34 -2.08 -4.27
CA ARG A 9 -5.74 -2.89 -5.31
C ARG A 9 -5.46 -1.99 -6.48
N ILE A 10 -4.23 -2.04 -6.96
CA ILE A 10 -3.86 -1.39 -8.21
C ILE A 10 -4.49 -2.21 -9.33
N VAL A 11 -5.37 -1.55 -10.08
CA VAL A 11 -6.05 -2.14 -11.22
C VAL A 11 -5.16 -1.97 -12.45
N GLU A 12 -4.76 -3.09 -13.06
CA GLU A 12 -3.85 -3.12 -14.21
C GLU A 12 -4.40 -2.31 -15.40
N ARG A 13 -5.71 -2.29 -15.63
CA ARG A 13 -6.34 -1.45 -16.67
C ARG A 13 -6.05 0.04 -16.50
N ILE A 14 -5.90 0.52 -15.27
CA ILE A 14 -5.75 1.95 -14.94
C ILE A 14 -4.26 2.32 -14.83
N TYR A 15 -3.46 1.45 -14.20
CA TYR A 15 -2.07 1.74 -13.86
C TYR A 15 -1.04 0.89 -14.63
N GLY A 16 -1.49 0.01 -15.53
CA GLY A 16 -0.66 -0.88 -16.32
C GLY A 16 0.23 -1.79 -15.46
N ASN A 17 1.45 -1.99 -15.93
CA ASN A 17 2.52 -2.75 -15.25
C ASN A 17 3.31 -1.91 -14.22
N LYS A 18 2.82 -0.74 -13.80
CA LYS A 18 3.53 0.08 -12.82
C LYS A 18 3.62 -0.64 -11.47
N LYS A 19 4.77 -0.51 -10.81
CA LYS A 19 4.97 -0.97 -9.44
C LYS A 19 4.06 -0.20 -8.50
N ARG A 20 3.57 -0.87 -7.43
CA ARG A 20 2.59 -0.24 -6.53
C ARG A 20 3.15 0.98 -5.81
N GLU A 21 4.40 0.90 -5.43
CA GLU A 21 5.12 1.96 -4.75
C GLU A 21 5.11 3.26 -5.57
N VAL A 22 5.38 3.15 -6.87
CA VAL A 22 5.42 4.30 -7.80
C VAL A 22 4.04 4.94 -7.92
N VAL A 23 2.99 4.13 -8.08
CA VAL A 23 1.61 4.64 -8.17
C VAL A 23 1.21 5.38 -6.91
N PHE A 24 1.53 4.83 -5.73
CA PHE A 24 1.22 5.53 -4.48
C PHE A 24 2.01 6.84 -4.35
N GLN A 25 3.28 6.87 -4.75
CA GLN A 25 4.04 8.13 -4.75
C GLN A 25 3.39 9.20 -5.63
N GLU A 26 3.02 8.83 -6.87
CA GLU A 26 2.32 9.72 -7.81
C GLU A 26 1.02 10.27 -7.20
N VAL A 27 0.22 9.42 -6.55
CA VAL A 27 -1.04 9.82 -5.88
C VAL A 27 -0.77 10.77 -4.71
N TYR A 28 0.24 10.50 -3.88
CA TYR A 28 0.55 11.37 -2.74
C TYR A 28 1.02 12.75 -3.20
N GLU A 29 1.86 12.81 -4.24
CA GLU A 29 2.35 14.07 -4.79
C GLU A 29 1.20 14.85 -5.46
N GLN A 30 0.34 14.18 -6.23
CA GLN A 30 -0.75 14.84 -6.96
C GLN A 30 -1.86 15.38 -6.03
N TYR A 31 -2.28 14.61 -5.01
CA TYR A 31 -3.42 15.01 -4.17
C TYR A 31 -3.01 15.83 -2.95
N PHE A 32 -1.78 15.66 -2.45
CA PHE A 32 -1.34 16.30 -1.22
C PHE A 32 -0.15 17.24 -1.43
N GLY A 33 0.47 17.28 -2.62
CA GLY A 33 1.65 18.11 -2.89
C GLY A 33 2.89 17.65 -2.12
N VAL A 34 2.89 16.42 -1.59
CA VAL A 34 3.98 15.89 -0.76
C VAL A 34 4.72 14.79 -1.50
N LYS A 35 6.03 14.97 -1.63
CA LYS A 35 6.92 13.95 -2.16
C LYS A 35 7.27 12.94 -1.07
N VAL A 36 6.81 11.70 -1.24
CA VAL A 36 6.99 10.61 -0.27
C VAL A 36 7.77 9.45 -0.85
N THR A 37 8.44 8.68 0.00
CA THR A 37 9.07 7.40 -0.37
C THR A 37 8.21 6.25 0.12
N VAL A 38 7.55 5.55 -0.79
CA VAL A 38 6.69 4.41 -0.44
C VAL A 38 7.52 3.13 -0.49
N THR A 39 7.52 2.39 0.62
CA THR A 39 8.17 1.08 0.70
C THR A 39 7.15 0.02 1.11
N ARG A 40 7.29 -1.17 0.53
CA ARG A 40 6.49 -2.31 0.97
C ARG A 40 7.00 -2.78 2.33
N LYS A 41 6.09 -2.87 3.31
CA LYS A 41 6.42 -3.51 4.59
C LYS A 41 6.85 -4.95 4.31
N LYS A 42 8.14 -5.23 4.48
CA LYS A 42 8.64 -6.62 4.55
C LYS A 42 8.09 -7.21 5.84
N LEU A 43 7.32 -8.29 5.71
CA LEU A 43 6.89 -9.05 6.87
C LEU A 43 8.13 -9.76 7.41
N ASN A 44 8.78 -9.18 8.42
CA ASN A 44 9.69 -9.97 9.24
C ASN A 44 8.82 -11.02 9.94
N LYS A 45 9.16 -12.29 9.69
CA LYS A 45 8.40 -13.49 10.09
C LYS A 45 8.11 -13.56 11.61
N SER A 46 8.76 -12.73 12.41
CA SER A 46 8.70 -12.69 13.89
C SER A 46 7.46 -12.04 14.52
N ILE A 47 6.57 -11.40 13.75
CA ILE A 47 5.37 -10.72 14.33
C ILE A 47 4.09 -11.54 14.12
N VAL A 48 4.14 -12.62 13.33
CA VAL A 48 2.95 -13.44 13.03
C VAL A 48 2.50 -14.26 14.25
N ASP A 49 3.40 -14.59 15.18
CA ASP A 49 3.09 -15.45 16.32
C ASP A 49 2.46 -14.71 17.53
N LYS A 50 2.26 -13.38 17.47
CA LYS A 50 1.69 -12.60 18.60
C LYS A 50 0.21 -12.23 18.45
N GLN A 51 -0.47 -12.73 17.43
CA GLN A 51 -1.90 -12.45 17.19
C GLN A 51 -2.79 -13.71 17.11
N ALA A 52 -2.33 -14.80 17.72
CA ALA A 52 -3.16 -15.97 18.00
C ALA A 52 -3.12 -16.28 19.51
N ASN A 53 -3.74 -15.43 20.31
CA ASN A 53 -4.23 -15.78 21.64
C ASN A 53 -5.53 -15.01 21.91
#